data_AF-A0A1T4JN95-F1
#
_entry.id   AF-A0A1T4JN95-F1
#
_cell.length_a   1.000
_cell.length_b   1.000
_cell.length_c   1.000
_cell.angle_alpha   90.00
_cell.angle_beta   90.00
_cell.angle_gamma   90.00
#
_symmetry.space_group_name_H-M   'P 1'
#
loop_
_entity.id
_entity.type
_entity.pdbx_description
1 polymer ?
#
loop_
_entity_poly.entity_id
_entity_poly.type
_entity_poly.pdbx_seq_one_letter_code
_entity_poly.pdbx_strand_id
1 'polypeptide(L)'
;MKLSELQGKEIINMYDGCRLGIIGESELILDSNSGDVESIIIPNQGGLLSVFSEEKYLIIPWQAVKKVGTEVIIVDLENDLQPQRASM
;
A
#
# COMPACT_ATOMS: atom_id res chain seq x y z
N MET A 1 -12.98 12.87 -2.47
CA MET A 1 -12.16 12.76 -1.25
C MET A 1 -10.97 13.69 -1.41
N LYS A 2 -10.56 14.39 -0.35
CA LYS A 2 -9.33 15.20 -0.36
C LYS A 2 -8.15 14.33 0.06
N LEU A 3 -6.96 14.56 -0.51
CA LEU A 3 -5.74 13.87 -0.09
C LEU A 3 -5.47 14.01 1.42
N SER A 4 -5.78 15.19 1.99
CA SER A 4 -5.67 15.45 3.42
C SER A 4 -6.55 14.54 4.28
N GLU A 5 -7.64 13.98 3.74
CA GLU A 5 -8.51 13.05 4.45
C GLU A 5 -7.92 11.64 4.51
N LEU A 6 -6.97 11.32 3.62
CA LEU A 6 -6.24 10.05 3.62
C LEU A 6 -5.04 10.06 4.57
N GLN A 7 -4.53 11.25 4.90
CA GLN A 7 -3.38 11.42 5.79
C GLN A 7 -3.65 10.78 7.16
N GLY A 8 -2.67 10.01 7.65
CA GLY A 8 -2.75 9.35 8.96
C GLY A 8 -3.55 8.04 8.98
N LYS A 9 -4.23 7.66 7.88
CA LYS A 9 -4.92 6.37 7.84
C LYS A 9 -3.94 5.21 7.78
N GLU A 10 -4.21 4.17 8.57
CA GLU A 10 -3.47 2.91 8.52
C GLU A 10 -3.95 2.02 7.37
N ILE A 11 -3.03 1.32 6.72
CA ILE A 11 -3.33 0.38 5.63
C ILE A 11 -3.30 -1.02 6.23
N ILE A 12 -4.44 -1.71 6.20
CA ILE A 12 -4.64 -3.00 6.86
C ILE A 12 -5.04 -4.06 5.82
N ASN A 13 -4.34 -5.19 5.82
CA ASN A 13 -4.72 -6.34 5.01
C ASN A 13 -5.93 -7.05 5.62
N MET A 14 -6.93 -7.34 4.81
CA MET A 14 -8.17 -7.95 5.30
C MET A 14 -8.05 -9.44 5.64
N TYR A 15 -7.04 -10.14 5.14
CA TYR A 15 -6.87 -11.58 5.38
C TYR A 15 -6.34 -11.90 6.78
N ASP A 16 -5.27 -11.23 7.18
CA ASP A 16 -4.53 -11.49 8.41
C ASP A 16 -4.65 -10.34 9.43
N GLY A 17 -5.24 -9.21 9.03
CA GLY A 17 -5.30 -8.01 9.86
C GLY A 17 -3.95 -7.32 10.02
N CYS A 18 -2.92 -7.72 9.27
CA CYS A 18 -1.59 -7.13 9.35
C CYS A 18 -1.65 -5.66 8.91
N ARG A 19 -1.02 -4.81 9.71
CA ARG A 19 -0.78 -3.42 9.34
C ARG A 19 0.40 -3.35 8.40
N LEU A 20 0.15 -2.83 7.19
CA LEU A 20 1.14 -2.72 6.12
C LEU A 20 1.89 -1.40 6.16
N GLY A 21 1.24 -0.32 6.61
CA GLY A 21 1.84 1.02 6.66
C GLY A 21 0.83 2.12 7.01
N ILE A 22 1.24 3.37 6.83
CA ILE A 22 0.39 4.57 6.97
C ILE A 22 0.51 5.38 5.67
N ILE A 23 -0.61 5.91 5.16
CA ILE A 23 -0.63 6.69 3.91
C ILE A 23 0.31 7.90 3.95
N GLY A 24 0.43 8.58 5.09
CA GLY A 24 1.30 9.76 5.23
C GLY A 24 2.79 9.46 5.04
N GLU A 25 3.19 8.18 5.08
CA GLU A 25 4.55 7.70 4.87
C GLU A 25 4.68 6.91 3.56
N SER A 26 3.64 6.93 2.72
CA SER A 26 3.54 6.20 1.45
C SER A 26 3.52 7.17 0.27
N GLU A 27 3.83 6.66 -0.92
CA GLU A 27 3.69 7.40 -2.18
C GLU A 27 2.39 6.99 -2.89
N LEU A 28 1.67 7.94 -3.48
CA LEU A 28 0.52 7.68 -4.35
C LEU A 28 0.92 7.88 -5.79
N ILE A 29 0.76 6.83 -6.60
CA ILE A 29 0.93 6.92 -8.05
C ILE A 29 -0.40 7.32 -8.67
N LEU A 30 -0.38 8.35 -9.50
CA LEU A 30 -1.55 8.89 -10.18
C LEU A 30 -1.36 8.75 -11.69
N ASP A 31 -2.41 8.35 -12.39
CA ASP A 31 -2.43 8.47 -13.86
C ASP A 31 -2.42 9.96 -14.23
N SER A 32 -1.46 10.35 -15.08
CA SER A 32 -1.20 11.76 -15.39
C SER A 32 -2.30 12.40 -16.25
N ASN A 33 -3.18 11.61 -16.87
CA ASN A 33 -4.22 12.11 -17.76
C ASN A 33 -5.56 12.29 -17.04
N SER A 34 -5.95 11.30 -16.23
CA SER A 34 -7.21 11.23 -15.49
C SER A 34 -7.10 11.79 -14.07
N GLY A 35 -5.92 11.72 -13.46
CA GLY A 35 -5.71 12.01 -12.04
C GLY A 35 -6.18 10.88 -11.11
N ASP A 36 -6.58 9.73 -11.66
CA ASP A 36 -6.98 8.57 -10.87
C ASP A 36 -5.79 7.96 -10.14
N VAL A 37 -6.03 7.41 -8.95
CA VAL A 37 -5.00 6.71 -8.18
C VAL A 37 -4.78 5.32 -8.79
N GLU A 38 -3.55 5.04 -9.19
CA GLU A 38 -3.15 3.73 -9.72
C GLU A 38 -2.67 2.79 -8.62
N SER A 39 -1.82 3.27 -7.71
CA SER A 39 -1.26 2.45 -6.64
C SER A 39 -0.77 3.28 -5.44
N ILE A 40 -0.62 2.58 -4.31
CA ILE A 40 0.02 3.05 -3.09
C ILE A 40 1.35 2.30 -2.95
N ILE A 41 2.46 3.02 -2.83
CA ILE A 41 3.79 2.45 -2.59
C ILE A 41 4.17 2.69 -1.14
N ILE A 42 4.29 1.61 -0.37
CA ILE A 42 4.71 1.66 1.02
C ILE A 42 6.20 1.33 1.10
N PRO A 43 7.06 2.24 1.60
CA PRO A 43 8.46 1.91 1.83
C PRO A 43 8.59 0.87 2.94
N ASN A 44 9.44 -0.14 2.72
CA ASN A 44 9.75 -1.13 3.73
C ASN A 44 10.61 -0.49 4.83
N GLN A 45 9.98 -0.03 5.90
CA GLN A 45 10.67 0.46 7.08
C GLN A 45 11.14 -0.75 7.88
N GLY A 46 12.38 -1.18 7.62
CA GLY A 46 12.98 -2.41 8.16
C GLY A 46 12.69 -2.65 9.64
N GLY A 47 11.72 -3.51 9.92
CA GLY A 47 11.51 -4.13 11.24
C GLY A 47 12.36 -5.39 11.40
N LEU A 48 12.45 -5.92 12.62
CA LEU A 48 13.29 -7.06 13.06
C LEU A 48 13.16 -8.38 12.26
N LEU A 49 12.26 -8.45 11.28
CA LEU A 49 12.04 -9.60 10.38
C LEU A 49 12.63 -9.40 8.97
N SER A 50 13.38 -8.31 8.73
CA SER A 50 13.92 -7.90 7.42
C SER A 50 15.03 -8.80 6.84
N VAL A 51 15.19 -10.04 7.31
CA VAL A 51 16.27 -10.93 6.87
C VAL A 51 15.92 -11.68 5.57
N PHE A 52 14.66 -11.67 5.11
CA PHE A 52 14.21 -12.57 4.05
C PHE A 52 13.66 -11.94 2.76
N SER A 53 13.73 -10.62 2.57
CA SER A 53 13.23 -10.02 1.32
C SER A 53 14.03 -8.77 0.92
N GLU A 54 14.68 -8.83 -0.25
CA GLU A 54 15.43 -7.73 -0.88
C GLU A 54 14.52 -6.57 -1.36
N GLU A 55 13.21 -6.67 -1.20
CA GLU A 55 12.28 -5.65 -1.70
C GLU A 55 12.15 -4.47 -0.73
N LYS A 56 12.55 -3.31 -1.27
CA LYS A 56 12.55 -2.02 -0.57
C LYS A 56 11.17 -1.39 -0.42
N TYR A 57 10.16 -1.90 -1.13
CA TYR A 57 8.83 -1.30 -1.21
C TYR A 57 7.75 -2.37 -1.39
N LEU A 58 6.56 -2.10 -0.87
CA LEU A 58 5.33 -2.85 -1.11
C LEU A 58 4.41 -2.01 -2.02
N ILE A 59 4.03 -2.54 -3.17
CA ILE A 59 3.12 -1.88 -4.11
C ILE A 59 1.72 -2.45 -3.95
N ILE A 60 0.75 -1.59 -3.63
CA ILE A 60 -0.66 -1.93 -3.49
C ILE A 60 -1.42 -1.28 -4.65
N PRO A 61 -1.89 -2.04 -5.65
CA PRO A 61 -2.72 -1.48 -6.71
C PRO A 61 -4.04 -0.94 -6.13
N TRP A 62 -4.55 0.16 -6.66
CA TRP A 62 -5.77 0.79 -6.14
C TRP A 62 -6.99 -0.15 -6.21
N GLN A 63 -6.98 -1.10 -7.16
CA GLN A 63 -7.99 -2.15 -7.29
C GLN A 63 -8.04 -3.10 -6.07
N ALA A 64 -6.96 -3.20 -5.30
CA ALA A 64 -6.93 -3.97 -4.05
C ALA A 64 -7.61 -3.22 -2.89
N VAL A 65 -7.85 -1.90 -3.00
CA VAL A 65 -8.54 -1.13 -1.96
C VAL A 65 -10.02 -1.49 -1.95
N LYS A 66 -10.48 -2.10 -0.85
CA LYS A 66 -11.90 -2.47 -0.68
C LYS A 66 -12.70 -1.42 0.04
N LYS A 67 -12.08 -0.71 0.99
CA LYS A 67 -12.76 0.29 1.79
C LYS A 67 -11.79 1.36 2.28
N VAL A 68 -12.18 2.62 2.11
CA VAL A 68 -11.55 3.76 2.77
C VAL A 68 -12.47 4.20 3.91
N GLY A 69 -12.06 3.91 5.14
CA GLY A 69 -12.76 4.29 6.36
C GLY A 69 -12.27 5.64 6.91
N THR A 70 -12.74 5.99 8.11
CA THR A 70 -12.30 7.20 8.82
C THR A 70 -10.85 7.10 9.28
N GLU A 71 -10.42 5.93 9.78
CA GLU A 71 -9.07 5.74 10.32
C GLU A 71 -8.23 4.73 9.52
N VAL A 72 -8.88 3.86 8.73
CA VAL A 72 -8.20 2.72 8.08
C VAL A 72 -8.56 2.62 6.61
N ILE A 73 -7.62 2.12 5.83
CA ILE A 73 -7.80 1.66 4.46
C ILE A 73 -7.67 0.15 4.47
N ILE A 74 -8.75 -0.54 4.10
CA ILE A 74 -8.79 -2.00 4.02
C ILE A 74 -8.40 -2.41 2.60
N VAL A 75 -7.40 -3.27 2.50
CA VAL A 75 -6.90 -3.82 1.23
C VAL A 75 -7.02 -5.34 1.21
N ASP A 76 -7.16 -5.85 0.00
CA ASP A 76 -7.27 -7.28 -0.32
C ASP A 76 -6.03 -7.69 -1.10
N LEU A 77 -5.04 -8.21 -0.38
CA LEU A 77 -3.82 -8.78 -0.95
C LEU A 77 -3.88 -10.28 -0.74
N GLU A 78 -4.55 -10.98 -1.66
CA GLU A 78 -4.83 -12.43 -1.60
C GLU A 78 -3.54 -13.24 -1.80
N ASN A 79 -2.66 -13.37 -0.80
CA ASN A 79 -1.38 -14.13 -0.84
C ASN A 79 -0.43 -13.87 -2.05
N ASP A 80 -0.83 -13.04 -3.01
CA ASP A 80 -0.13 -12.66 -4.24
C ASP A 80 0.63 -11.36 -4.00
N LEU A 81 1.34 -11.29 -2.88
CA LEU A 81 2.65 -10.66 -2.90
C LEU A 81 3.57 -11.53 -3.78
N GLN A 82 3.27 -11.64 -5.08
CA GLN A 82 4.30 -11.96 -6.03
C GLN A 82 5.15 -10.70 -6.11
N PRO A 83 6.39 -10.73 -5.60
CA PRO A 83 7.33 -9.64 -5.76
C PRO A 83 7.44 -9.42 -7.28
N GLN A 84 6.96 -8.29 -7.79
CA GLN A 84 7.12 -7.97 -9.20
C GLN A 84 8.62 -7.78 -9.42
N ARG A 85 9.28 -8.85 -9.86
CA ARG A 85 10.63 -8.84 -10.37
C ARG A 85 10.75 -7.68 -11.33
N ALA A 86 11.43 -6.62 -10.90
CA ALA A 86 11.94 -5.60 -11.79
C ALA A 86 12.77 -6.34 -12.85
N SER A 87 12.17 -6.56 -14.02
CA SER A 87 12.88 -7.10 -15.16
C SER A 87 13.91 -6.06 -15.54
N MET A 88 15.15 -6.50 -15.44
CA MET A 88 16.39 -5.82 -15.82
C MET A 88 16.39 -5.46 -17.30
#